data_AF-A0A2V1AK30-F1
#
_entry.id   AF-A0A2V1AK30-F1
#
_cell.length_a   1.000
_cell.length_b   1.000
_cell.length_c   1.000
_cell.angle_alpha   90.00
_cell.angle_beta   90.00
_cell.angle_gamma   90.00
#
_symmetry.space_group_name_H-M   'P 1'
#
loop_
_entity.id
_entity.type
_entity.pdbx_description
1 polymer ?
#
loop_
_entity_poly.entity_id
_entity_poly.type
_entity_poly.pdbx_seq_one_letter_code
_entity_poly.pdbx_strand_id
1 'polypeptide(L)'
;MNIHEEKNFNDTPVFPRSIAVGLNKGHKVNAKEVAPKISQRKGALSQRTKFVRSIVSEVSGLAPYERRLIELIRNAGEKRAKKLAKKRLGTHKRALRKVEEMNQIITEAFVVPNLMATQSSLAGAVTAMRTLKTRTSVKKFCKDCYMVRRKGRLYVYCKSNGKHKQRQG
;
A
#
# COMPACT_ATOMS: atom_id res chain seq x y z
N MET A 1 28.31 21.22 12.05
CA MET A 1 27.56 20.34 12.98
C MET A 1 27.41 19.00 12.28
N ASN A 2 28.34 18.09 12.54
CA ASN A 2 28.36 16.78 11.88
C ASN A 2 27.33 15.88 12.56
N ILE A 3 26.34 15.44 11.79
CA ILE A 3 25.34 14.46 12.20
C ILE A 3 26.08 13.12 12.29
N HIS A 4 26.26 12.61 13.50
CA HIS A 4 26.72 11.25 13.72
C HIS A 4 25.68 10.30 13.11
N GLU A 5 26.10 9.64 12.04
CA GLU A 5 25.38 8.56 11.38
C GLU A 5 25.43 7.34 12.31
N GLU A 6 24.35 7.12 13.07
CA GLU A 6 24.15 5.93 13.89
C GLU A 6 24.13 4.69 12.99
N LYS A 7 25.28 4.04 12.82
CA LYS A 7 25.34 2.72 12.16
C LYS A 7 24.67 1.70 13.07
N ASN A 8 23.58 1.09 12.58
CA ASN A 8 22.86 0.03 13.27
C ASN A 8 23.82 -1.09 13.72
N PHE A 9 23.74 -1.50 14.98
CA PHE A 9 24.58 -2.55 15.58
C PHE A 9 24.57 -3.90 14.82
N ASN A 10 23.52 -4.15 14.02
CA ASN A 10 23.33 -5.36 13.23
C ASN A 10 24.12 -5.40 11.90
N ASP A 11 24.73 -4.29 11.47
CA ASP A 11 25.52 -4.22 10.23
C ASP A 11 27.01 -4.51 10.45
N THR A 12 27.40 -4.89 11.67
CA THR A 12 28.77 -5.31 11.95
C THR A 12 29.05 -6.66 11.27
N PRO A 13 30.14 -6.80 10.49
CA PRO A 13 30.44 -8.04 9.78
C PRO A 13 30.63 -9.15 10.81
N VAL A 14 29.70 -10.10 10.76
CA VAL A 14 29.67 -11.21 11.70
C VAL A 14 30.75 -12.21 11.28
N PHE A 15 31.96 -12.05 11.83
CA PHE A 15 33.07 -12.95 11.53
C PHE A 15 32.76 -14.38 11.99
N PRO A 16 33.07 -15.40 11.17
CA PRO A 16 32.91 -16.78 11.58
C PRO A 16 33.76 -17.03 12.84
N ARG A 17 33.12 -17.42 13.94
CA ARG A 17 33.79 -17.99 15.10
C ARG A 17 34.22 -19.38 14.65
N SER A 18 35.46 -19.79 14.89
CA SER A 18 36.05 -21.06 14.44
C SER A 18 35.41 -22.28 15.11
N ILE A 19 34.11 -22.46 14.89
CA ILE A 19 33.21 -23.46 15.45
C ILE A 19 32.58 -24.22 14.27
N ALA A 20 32.34 -25.51 14.45
CA ALA A 20 31.79 -26.37 13.39
C ALA A 20 30.28 -26.19 13.19
N VAL A 21 29.55 -25.76 14.22
CA VAL A 21 28.08 -25.63 14.23
C VAL A 21 27.65 -24.30 14.85
N GLY A 22 26.48 -23.78 14.47
CA GLY A 22 25.96 -22.48 14.91
C GLY A 22 25.93 -21.41 13.81
N LEU A 23 25.38 -20.24 14.14
CA LEU A 23 25.11 -19.13 13.19
C LEU A 23 26.39 -18.56 12.56
N ASN A 24 27.48 -18.48 13.32
CA ASN A 24 28.76 -17.93 12.87
C ASN A 24 29.79 -19.03 12.71
N LYS A 25 29.38 -20.20 12.24
CA LYS A 25 30.30 -21.31 12.01
C LYS A 25 31.21 -21.04 10.81
N GLY A 26 32.33 -21.75 10.77
CA GLY A 26 33.28 -21.68 9.66
C GLY A 26 34.66 -21.22 10.11
N HIS A 27 35.61 -21.32 9.18
CA HIS A 27 36.97 -20.89 9.43
C HIS A 27 37.07 -19.35 9.37
N LYS A 28 37.85 -18.77 10.29
CA LYS A 28 38.14 -17.33 10.33
C LYS A 28 38.95 -16.95 9.09
N VAL A 29 38.29 -16.40 8.07
CA VAL A 29 38.92 -15.88 6.86
C VAL A 29 38.66 -14.38 6.72
N ASN A 30 39.67 -13.64 6.27
CA ASN A 30 39.51 -12.23 5.88
C ASN A 30 38.80 -12.18 4.53
N ALA A 31 37.52 -11.79 4.52
CA ALA A 31 36.75 -11.68 3.29
C ALA A 31 37.29 -10.53 2.43
N LYS A 32 37.59 -10.80 1.16
CA LYS A 32 37.98 -9.78 0.18
C LYS A 32 36.75 -9.21 -0.50
N GLU A 33 36.63 -7.88 -0.53
CA GLU A 33 35.60 -7.21 -1.32
C GLU A 33 35.97 -7.28 -2.82
N VAL A 34 35.16 -8.01 -3.59
CA VAL A 34 35.34 -8.16 -5.04
C VAL A 34 34.43 -7.18 -5.78
N ALA A 35 34.96 -6.50 -6.80
CA ALA A 35 34.16 -5.61 -7.64
C ALA A 35 32.97 -6.36 -8.28
N PRO A 36 31.76 -5.78 -8.29
CA PRO A 36 30.58 -6.45 -8.84
C PRO A 36 30.71 -6.66 -10.34
N LYS A 37 30.32 -7.86 -10.81
CA LYS A 37 30.41 -8.23 -12.23
C LYS A 37 29.35 -7.51 -13.06
N ILE A 38 29.71 -7.08 -14.27
CA ILE A 38 28.79 -6.37 -15.20
C ILE A 38 27.55 -7.23 -15.52
N SER A 39 27.70 -8.55 -15.62
CA SER A 39 26.58 -9.47 -15.85
C SER A 39 25.48 -9.41 -14.78
N GLN A 40 25.82 -9.03 -13.53
CA GLN A 40 24.85 -8.86 -12.45
C GLN A 40 23.96 -7.63 -12.64
N ARG A 41 24.35 -6.67 -13.50
CA ARG A 41 23.57 -5.47 -13.82
C ARG A 41 22.48 -5.73 -14.87
N LYS A 42 22.37 -6.96 -15.40
CA LYS A 42 21.34 -7.31 -16.39
C LYS A 42 19.94 -7.10 -15.81
N GLY A 43 19.14 -6.28 -16.49
CA GLY A 43 17.79 -5.92 -16.06
C GLY A 43 17.68 -4.56 -15.36
N ALA A 44 18.79 -3.86 -15.14
CA ALA A 44 18.77 -2.46 -14.70
C ALA A 44 18.08 -1.56 -15.74
N LEU A 45 17.24 -0.65 -15.27
CA LEU A 45 16.53 0.29 -16.13
C LEU A 45 17.48 1.42 -16.55
N SER A 46 17.74 1.55 -17.86
CA SER A 46 18.48 2.70 -18.40
C SER A 46 17.56 3.92 -18.59
N GLN A 47 18.12 5.13 -18.57
CA GLN A 47 17.34 6.36 -18.81
C GLN A 47 16.68 6.36 -20.19
N ARG A 48 17.40 5.90 -21.22
CA ARG A 48 16.86 5.74 -22.58
C ARG A 48 15.69 4.77 -22.60
N THR A 49 15.81 3.61 -21.96
CA THR A 49 14.72 2.61 -21.92
C THR A 49 13.52 3.12 -21.12
N LYS A 50 13.74 3.89 -20.04
CA LYS A 50 12.68 4.55 -19.29
C LYS A 50 11.89 5.52 -20.17
N PHE A 51 12.59 6.39 -20.90
CA PHE A 51 12.01 7.36 -21.83
C PHE A 51 11.22 6.68 -22.97
N VAL A 52 11.80 5.65 -23.59
CA VAL A 52 11.08 4.90 -24.65
C VAL A 52 9.82 4.23 -24.10
N ARG A 53 9.87 3.68 -22.87
CA ARG A 53 8.70 3.05 -22.24
C ARG A 53 7.59 4.05 -21.89
N SER A 54 7.92 5.28 -21.48
CA SER A 54 6.88 6.28 -21.20
C SER A 54 6.13 6.68 -22.46
N ILE A 55 6.85 6.93 -23.56
CA ILE A 55 6.25 7.26 -24.86
C ILE A 55 5.32 6.14 -25.34
N VAL A 56 5.77 4.88 -25.29
CA VAL A 56 4.95 3.75 -25.74
C VAL A 56 3.69 3.62 -24.90
N SER A 57 3.80 3.73 -23.57
CA SER A 57 2.65 3.65 -22.66
C SER A 57 1.61 4.74 -22.90
N GLU A 58 2.05 5.96 -23.25
CA GLU A 58 1.15 7.07 -23.62
C GLU A 58 0.41 6.79 -24.94
N VAL A 59 1.11 6.29 -25.96
CA VAL A 59 0.53 6.03 -27.29
C VAL A 59 -0.38 4.80 -27.29
N SER A 60 0.02 3.70 -26.66
CA SER A 60 -0.74 2.44 -26.70
C SER A 60 -1.88 2.37 -25.68
N GLY A 61 -1.78 3.15 -24.59
CA GLY A 61 -2.71 3.08 -23.47
C GLY A 61 -2.69 1.74 -22.73
N LEU A 62 -3.75 1.49 -21.95
CA LEU A 62 -3.88 0.33 -21.06
C LEU A 62 -4.63 -0.85 -21.70
N ALA A 63 -4.16 -2.06 -21.40
CA ALA A 63 -4.83 -3.29 -21.80
C ALA A 63 -6.21 -3.44 -21.12
N PRO A 64 -7.16 -4.19 -21.70
CA PRO A 64 -8.51 -4.33 -21.14
C PRO A 64 -8.54 -4.89 -19.71
N TYR A 65 -7.62 -5.81 -19.37
CA TYR A 65 -7.55 -6.37 -18.03
C TYR A 65 -6.95 -5.39 -17.01
N GLU A 66 -6.11 -4.46 -17.44
CA GLU A 66 -5.49 -3.42 -16.61
C GLU A 66 -6.55 -2.36 -16.27
N ARG A 67 -7.37 -1.96 -17.25
CA ARG A 67 -8.56 -1.12 -17.03
C ARG A 67 -9.50 -1.73 -15.98
N ARG A 68 -9.81 -3.02 -16.11
CA ARG A 68 -10.61 -3.77 -15.12
C ARG A 68 -9.93 -3.85 -13.74
N LEU A 69 -8.60 -3.90 -13.67
CA LEU A 69 -7.87 -3.86 -12.40
C LEU A 69 -8.05 -2.53 -11.69
N ILE A 70 -7.97 -1.41 -12.43
CA ILE A 70 -8.20 -0.07 -11.90
C ILE A 70 -9.62 0.07 -11.34
N GLU A 71 -10.63 -0.41 -12.07
CA GLU A 71 -12.03 -0.43 -11.60
C GLU A 71 -12.18 -1.22 -10.29
N LEU A 72 -11.55 -2.39 -10.19
CA LEU A 72 -11.60 -3.21 -8.98
C LEU A 72 -10.86 -2.56 -7.81
N ILE A 73 -9.74 -1.90 -8.05
CA ILE A 73 -9.00 -1.15 -7.04
C ILE A 73 -9.88 -0.04 -6.47
N ARG A 74 -10.55 0.73 -7.33
CA ARG A 74 -11.43 1.84 -6.93
C ARG A 74 -12.66 1.38 -6.16
N ASN A 75 -13.31 0.30 -6.59
CA ASN A 75 -14.63 -0.10 -6.08
C ASN A 75 -14.60 -1.18 -5.00
N ALA A 76 -13.74 -2.19 -5.16
CA ALA A 76 -13.84 -3.47 -4.46
C ALA A 76 -12.62 -3.82 -3.60
N GLY A 77 -11.58 -2.96 -3.63
CA GLY A 77 -10.37 -3.07 -2.84
C GLY A 77 -9.30 -4.00 -3.42
N GLU A 78 -8.07 -3.83 -2.93
CA GLU A 78 -6.87 -4.46 -3.51
C GLU A 78 -6.87 -5.99 -3.51
N LYS A 79 -7.52 -6.65 -2.53
CA LYS A 79 -7.52 -8.11 -2.43
C LYS A 79 -8.21 -8.77 -3.63
N ARG A 80 -9.29 -8.17 -4.12
CA ARG A 80 -10.01 -8.66 -5.32
C ARG A 80 -9.21 -8.38 -6.59
N ALA A 81 -8.58 -7.21 -6.70
CA ALA A 81 -7.69 -6.88 -7.80
C ALA A 81 -6.48 -7.86 -7.87
N LYS A 82 -5.83 -8.14 -6.74
CA LYS A 82 -4.72 -9.10 -6.65
C LYS A 82 -5.14 -10.52 -7.05
N LYS A 83 -6.37 -10.95 -6.74
CA LYS A 83 -6.91 -12.25 -7.18
C LYS A 83 -7.11 -12.31 -8.70
N LEU A 84 -7.63 -11.24 -9.30
CA LEU A 84 -7.75 -11.13 -10.76
C LEU A 84 -6.36 -11.11 -11.44
N ALA A 85 -5.46 -10.27 -10.95
CA ALA A 85 -4.10 -10.15 -11.48
C ALA A 85 -3.32 -11.47 -11.37
N LYS A 86 -3.43 -12.20 -10.25
CA LYS A 86 -2.82 -13.53 -10.10
C LYS A 86 -3.40 -14.53 -11.09
N LYS A 87 -4.71 -14.51 -11.34
CA LYS A 87 -5.34 -15.38 -12.35
C LYS A 87 -4.86 -15.08 -13.78
N ARG A 88 -4.51 -13.82 -14.08
CA ARG A 88 -4.01 -13.39 -15.40
C ARG A 88 -2.50 -13.57 -15.59
N LEU A 89 -1.70 -13.27 -14.56
CA LEU A 89 -0.22 -13.26 -14.62
C LEU A 89 0.45 -14.52 -14.04
N GLY A 90 -0.33 -15.41 -13.42
CA GLY A 90 0.09 -16.68 -12.82
C GLY A 90 0.62 -16.56 -11.38
N THR A 91 1.66 -15.76 -11.16
CA THR A 91 2.35 -15.69 -9.85
C THR A 91 1.90 -14.52 -8.99
N HIS A 92 1.95 -14.70 -7.66
CA HIS A 92 1.55 -13.65 -6.72
C HIS A 92 2.51 -12.45 -6.74
N LYS A 93 3.83 -12.67 -6.86
CA LYS A 93 4.81 -11.58 -6.94
C LYS A 93 4.60 -10.68 -8.16
N ARG A 94 4.28 -11.27 -9.33
CA ARG A 94 3.93 -10.49 -10.54
C ARG A 94 2.61 -9.74 -10.36
N ALA A 95 1.61 -10.37 -9.75
CA ALA A 95 0.33 -9.73 -9.45
C ALA A 95 0.48 -8.52 -8.52
N LEU A 96 1.29 -8.63 -7.46
CA LEU A 96 1.58 -7.53 -6.55
C LEU A 96 2.23 -6.36 -7.29
N ARG A 97 3.28 -6.63 -8.07
CA ARG A 97 3.97 -5.61 -8.86
C ARG A 97 3.02 -4.90 -9.83
N LYS A 98 2.14 -5.66 -10.49
CA LYS A 98 1.19 -5.06 -11.45
C LYS A 98 0.12 -4.23 -10.75
N VAL A 99 -0.36 -4.66 -9.59
CA VAL A 99 -1.31 -3.86 -8.80
C VAL A 99 -0.67 -2.58 -8.27
N GLU A 100 0.59 -2.64 -7.84
CA GLU A 100 1.36 -1.46 -7.43
C GLU A 100 1.53 -0.46 -8.59
N GLU A 101 1.87 -0.94 -9.79
CA GLU A 101 1.91 -0.13 -11.01
C GLU A 101 0.54 0.52 -11.31
N MET A 102 -0.57 -0.23 -11.19
CA MET A 102 -1.91 0.35 -11.38
C MET A 102 -2.25 1.38 -10.30
N ASN A 103 -1.83 1.16 -9.05
CA ASN A 103 -2.00 2.14 -7.97
C ASN A 103 -1.22 3.43 -8.27
N GLN A 104 0.01 3.33 -8.79
CA GLN A 104 0.81 4.49 -9.21
C GLN A 104 0.10 5.30 -10.30
N ILE A 105 -0.43 4.64 -11.32
CA ILE A 105 -1.21 5.30 -12.38
C ILE A 105 -2.45 6.00 -11.81
N ILE A 106 -3.14 5.37 -10.86
CA ILE A 106 -4.30 5.98 -10.19
C ILE A 106 -3.87 7.22 -9.40
N THR A 107 -2.78 7.15 -8.63
CA THR A 107 -2.27 8.30 -7.88
C THR A 107 -1.81 9.43 -8.80
N GLU A 108 -1.10 9.12 -9.87
CA GLU A 108 -0.66 10.09 -10.87
C GLU A 108 -1.88 10.76 -11.51
N ALA A 109 -2.88 9.99 -11.95
CA ALA A 109 -4.12 10.50 -12.52
C ALA A 109 -4.92 11.41 -11.57
N PHE A 110 -4.82 11.22 -10.25
CA PHE A 110 -5.45 12.11 -9.26
C PHE A 110 -4.60 13.35 -8.92
N VAL A 111 -3.30 13.35 -9.21
CA VAL A 111 -2.39 14.48 -8.94
C VAL A 111 -2.33 15.46 -10.11
N VAL A 112 -2.46 15.00 -11.36
CA VAL A 112 -2.47 15.89 -12.56
C VAL A 112 -3.53 17.01 -12.55
N PRO A 113 -4.73 16.86 -11.94
CA PRO A 113 -5.68 17.97 -11.82
C PRO A 113 -5.25 19.08 -10.85
N ASN A 114 -4.36 18.81 -9.89
CA ASN A 114 -4.06 19.75 -8.80
C ASN A 114 -2.72 20.50 -8.96
N LEU A 115 -1.84 20.09 -9.88
CA LEU A 115 -0.55 20.77 -10.08
C LEU A 115 -0.61 21.94 -11.09
N MET A 116 -1.77 22.20 -11.68
CA MET A 116 -2.04 23.39 -12.52
C MET A 116 -2.85 24.48 -11.79
N ALA A 117 -3.15 24.29 -10.49
CA ALA A 117 -4.03 25.17 -9.72
C ALA A 117 -3.35 25.85 -8.52
N THR A 118 -2.07 26.21 -8.62
CA THR A 118 -1.40 27.06 -7.62
C THR A 118 -0.58 28.16 -8.28
N GLN A 119 -1.28 29.12 -8.88
CA GLN A 119 -0.92 30.53 -8.73
C GLN A 119 -2.22 31.29 -8.40
N SER A 120 -2.08 32.30 -7.54
CA SER A 120 -3.11 33.23 -7.03
C SER A 120 -4.06 32.74 -5.92
N SER A 121 -3.65 33.05 -4.68
CA SER A 121 -4.41 33.84 -3.69
C SER A 121 -5.85 33.49 -3.30
N LEU A 122 -5.99 33.24 -1.99
CA LEU A 122 -7.06 33.68 -1.08
C LEU A 122 -8.47 33.06 -1.19
N ALA A 123 -8.98 32.82 0.03
CA ALA A 123 -10.38 32.63 0.40
C ALA A 123 -11.01 31.24 0.18
N GLY A 124 -11.12 30.52 1.30
CA GLY A 124 -12.40 30.03 1.81
C GLY A 124 -13.20 29.04 0.95
N ALA A 125 -13.15 27.76 1.35
CA ALA A 125 -14.30 26.85 1.51
C ALA A 125 -13.84 25.40 1.31
N VAL A 126 -13.16 24.82 2.30
CA VAL A 126 -13.05 23.35 2.34
C VAL A 126 -14.33 22.82 2.98
N THR A 127 -15.35 22.66 2.14
CA THR A 127 -16.56 21.91 2.48
C THR A 127 -16.12 20.53 2.97
N ALA A 128 -16.32 20.28 4.25
CA ALA A 128 -16.13 18.98 4.86
C ALA A 128 -16.95 17.93 4.10
N MET A 129 -16.30 17.13 3.26
CA MET A 129 -16.92 15.94 2.70
C MET A 129 -17.20 14.98 3.85
N ARG A 130 -18.47 14.95 4.27
CA ARG A 130 -18.99 13.97 5.23
C ARG A 130 -18.83 12.59 4.59
N THR A 131 -17.80 11.87 4.98
CA THR A 131 -17.74 10.42 4.75
C THR A 131 -18.95 9.80 5.43
N LEU A 132 -19.70 8.95 4.71
CA LEU A 132 -20.72 8.11 5.34
C LEU A 132 -20.02 7.34 6.46
N LYS A 133 -20.44 7.60 7.69
CA LYS A 133 -19.89 7.00 8.89
C LYS A 133 -20.48 5.60 9.02
N THR A 134 -20.07 4.67 8.17
CA THR A 134 -20.43 3.26 8.26
C THR A 134 -19.70 2.66 9.46
N ARG A 135 -20.19 2.94 10.66
CA ARG A 135 -19.72 2.31 11.89
C ARG A 135 -20.22 0.87 11.87
N THR A 136 -19.35 -0.04 11.44
CA THR A 136 -19.62 -1.50 11.37
C THR A 136 -19.90 -2.14 12.74
N SER A 137 -19.57 -1.43 13.83
CA SER A 137 -19.84 -1.83 15.21
C SER A 137 -20.88 -0.91 15.87
N VAL A 138 -21.92 -1.52 16.41
CA VAL A 138 -22.91 -0.83 17.25
C VAL A 138 -22.32 -0.66 18.65
N LYS A 139 -22.35 0.55 19.21
CA LYS A 139 -21.81 0.89 20.53
C LYS A 139 -22.86 1.62 21.38
N LYS A 140 -22.72 1.57 22.70
CA LYS A 140 -23.54 2.38 23.63
C LYS A 140 -23.19 3.86 23.45
N PHE A 141 -24.21 4.70 23.28
CA PHE A 141 -24.04 6.17 23.18
C PHE A 141 -24.01 6.86 24.55
N CYS A 142 -24.63 6.25 25.54
CA CYS A 142 -24.93 6.82 26.85
C CYS A 142 -24.82 5.75 27.95
N LYS A 143 -24.82 6.16 29.22
CA LYS A 143 -24.78 5.24 30.37
C LYS A 143 -26.03 4.34 30.43
N ASP A 144 -27.19 4.89 30.09
CA ASP A 144 -28.50 4.19 30.11
C ASP A 144 -28.78 3.34 28.85
N CYS A 145 -27.83 3.33 27.92
CA CYS A 145 -27.95 2.60 26.66
C CYS A 145 -27.57 1.13 26.92
N TYR A 146 -28.42 0.19 26.52
CA TYR A 146 -28.18 -1.25 26.69
C TYR A 146 -28.33 -1.99 25.35
N MET A 147 -27.62 -3.12 25.24
CA MET A 147 -27.54 -3.91 24.02
C MET A 147 -28.48 -5.12 24.10
N VAL A 148 -29.26 -5.35 23.05
CA VAL A 148 -30.21 -6.46 22.96
C VAL A 148 -29.96 -7.25 21.67
N ARG A 149 -29.91 -8.58 21.76
CA ARG A 149 -29.89 -9.45 20.57
C ARG A 149 -31.30 -9.94 20.27
N ARG A 150 -31.77 -9.72 19.04
CA ARG A 150 -33.05 -10.25 18.54
C ARG A 150 -32.85 -10.77 17.12
N LYS A 151 -33.38 -11.96 16.81
CA LYS A 151 -33.33 -12.57 15.46
C LYS A 151 -31.93 -12.51 14.83
N GLY A 152 -30.90 -12.87 15.60
CA GLY A 152 -29.50 -12.92 15.15
C GLY A 152 -28.81 -11.57 14.92
N ARG A 153 -29.43 -10.43 15.28
CA ARG A 153 -28.86 -9.08 15.10
C ARG A 153 -28.78 -8.31 16.42
N LEU A 154 -27.75 -7.47 16.55
CA LEU A 154 -27.54 -6.63 17.74
C LEU A 154 -28.22 -5.26 17.57
N TYR A 155 -28.93 -4.84 18.62
CA TYR A 155 -29.61 -3.55 18.73
C TYR A 155 -29.12 -2.80 19.96
N VAL A 156 -29.07 -1.48 19.90
CA VAL A 156 -28.96 -0.60 21.08
C VAL A 156 -30.30 0.08 21.29
N TYR A 157 -30.77 0.02 22.53
CA TYR A 157 -31.93 0.76 23.03
C TYR A 157 -31.51 1.60 24.23
N CYS A 158 -32.24 2.68 24.49
CA CYS A 158 -32.06 3.51 25.66
C CYS A 158 -33.45 3.78 26.25
N LYS A 159 -33.58 3.64 27.58
CA LYS A 159 -34.84 3.86 28.29
C LYS A 159 -35.16 5.35 28.47
N SER A 160 -34.12 6.16 28.71
CA SER A 160 -34.22 7.60 28.95
C SER A 160 -34.37 8.43 27.68
N ASN A 161 -33.88 7.95 26.53
CA ASN A 161 -33.89 8.69 25.26
C ASN A 161 -34.07 7.78 24.04
N GLY A 162 -35.24 7.82 23.39
CA GLY A 162 -35.59 6.96 22.25
C GLY A 162 -34.79 7.17 20.95
N LYS A 163 -34.01 8.26 20.85
CA LYS A 163 -33.19 8.59 19.67
C LYS A 163 -31.91 7.75 19.55
N HIS A 164 -31.47 7.07 20.61
CA HIS A 164 -30.25 6.24 20.60
C HIS A 164 -30.45 4.83 20.00
N LYS A 165 -31.52 4.61 19.23
CA LYS A 165 -31.81 3.30 18.62
C LYS A 165 -30.92 3.06 17.41
N GLN A 166 -30.07 2.05 17.49
CA GLN A 166 -29.19 1.64 16.38
C GLN A 166 -29.19 0.12 16.21
N ARG A 167 -29.09 -0.36 14.97
CA ARG A 167 -29.04 -1.78 14.60
C ARG A 167 -27.70 -2.09 13.90
N GLN A 168 -27.16 -3.28 14.11
CA GLN A 168 -25.98 -3.75 13.41
C GLN A 168 -26.40 -4.29 12.03
N GLY A 169 -25.87 -3.67 10.97
CA GLY A 169 -26.16 -4.02 9.57
C GLY A 169 -26.76 -2.87 8.80
#